data_AF-A0A8T5FAL8-F1
#
_entry.id   AF-A0A8T5FAL8-F1
#
_cell.length_a   1.000
_cell.length_b   1.000
_cell.length_c   1.000
_cell.angle_alpha   90.00
_cell.angle_beta   90.00
_cell.angle_gamma   90.00
#
_symmetry.space_group_name_H-M   'P 1'
#
loop_
_entity.id
_entity.type
_entity.pdbx_description
1 polymer ?
#
loop_
_entity_poly.entity_id
_entity_poly.type
_entity_poly.pdbx_seq_one_letter_code
_entity_poly.pdbx_strand_id
1 'polypeptide(L)'
;MSIIKKKRRTNKAPKRPGKNLLTNDFTGRQVPGKVVIVRGLQIETPSLVEIVPNYAKCNSCKMFLGKKEEDLAEVLDYNCIECFEIQIEEEHSAKSTLVSPISVSKSRWRKK
;
A
#
# COMPACT_ATOMS: atom_id res chain seq x y z
N MET A 1 39.68 -16.46 35.42
CA MET A 1 38.61 -17.02 34.57
C MET A 1 37.36 -16.17 34.75
N SER A 2 36.97 -15.41 33.73
CA SER A 2 35.91 -14.40 33.84
C SER A 2 34.56 -14.98 33.43
N ILE A 3 33.59 -14.95 34.35
CA ILE A 3 32.23 -15.47 34.13
C ILE A 3 31.45 -14.46 33.28
N ILE A 4 31.40 -14.71 31.97
CA ILE A 4 30.58 -13.95 31.03
C ILE A 4 29.11 -14.24 31.35
N LYS A 5 28.42 -13.29 31.99
CA LYS A 5 26.97 -13.35 32.21
C LYS A 5 26.25 -13.22 30.86
N LYS A 6 25.85 -14.34 30.26
CA LYS A 6 24.90 -14.37 29.13
C LYS A 6 23.58 -13.71 29.58
N LYS A 7 23.34 -12.48 29.12
CA LYS A 7 22.04 -11.81 29.22
C LYS A 7 21.01 -12.68 28.49
N ARG A 8 20.17 -13.42 29.23
CA ARG A 8 18.95 -14.04 28.69
C ARG A 8 18.07 -12.94 28.12
N ARG A 9 18.02 -12.81 26.79
CA ARG A 9 16.96 -12.07 26.12
C ARG A 9 15.66 -12.82 26.40
N THR A 10 14.87 -12.30 27.34
CA THR A 10 13.51 -12.77 27.52
C THR A 10 12.74 -12.38 26.27
N ASN A 11 12.43 -13.37 25.42
CA ASN A 11 11.49 -13.24 24.32
C ASN A 11 10.08 -13.04 24.91
N LYS A 12 9.82 -11.86 25.49
CA LYS A 12 8.46 -11.45 25.83
C LYS A 12 7.80 -11.06 24.51
N ALA A 13 7.02 -11.98 23.95
CA ALA A 13 6.12 -11.67 22.85
C ALA A 13 5.28 -10.44 23.23
N PRO A 14 5.19 -9.40 22.41
CA PRO A 14 4.32 -8.26 22.70
C PRO A 14 2.87 -8.69 22.45
N LYS A 15 2.27 -9.38 23.44
CA LYS A 15 0.83 -9.53 23.56
C LYS A 15 0.24 -8.21 24.07
N ARG A 16 0.01 -7.23 23.18
CA ARG A 16 -0.93 -6.13 23.43
C ARG A 16 -1.71 -5.82 22.14
N PRO A 17 -3.03 -6.06 22.10
CA PRO A 17 -3.86 -5.53 21.02
C PRO A 17 -3.92 -4.01 21.23
N GLY A 18 -3.52 -3.23 20.22
CA GLY A 18 -3.63 -1.76 20.25
C GLY A 18 -2.32 -0.97 20.25
N LYS A 19 -1.16 -1.61 20.16
CA LYS A 19 0.08 -0.89 19.81
C LYS A 19 0.41 -1.18 18.35
N ASN A 20 0.45 -0.14 17.52
CA ASN A 20 1.03 -0.22 16.17
C ASN A 20 2.44 -0.82 16.31
N LEU A 21 2.63 -2.05 15.84
CA LEU A 21 3.95 -2.66 15.80
C LEU A 21 4.78 -1.79 14.87
N LEU A 22 5.90 -1.25 15.35
CA LEU A 22 6.83 -0.49 14.52
C LEU A 22 8.09 -1.32 14.31
N THR A 23 8.61 -1.30 13.10
CA THR A 23 9.87 -1.92 12.70
C THR A 23 10.69 -0.95 11.88
N ASN A 24 12.00 -1.16 11.80
CA ASN A 24 12.83 -0.43 10.87
C ASN A 24 12.79 -1.14 9.51
N ASP A 25 12.71 -0.34 8.45
CA ASP A 25 12.94 -0.85 7.11
C ASP A 25 14.42 -0.91 6.73
N PHE A 26 14.70 -1.37 5.51
CA PHE A 26 16.05 -1.47 4.97
C PHE A 26 16.75 -0.09 4.85
N THR A 27 15.99 1.01 4.85
CA THR A 27 16.52 2.39 4.86
C THR A 27 16.73 2.93 6.27
N GLY A 28 16.35 2.18 7.31
CA GLY A 28 16.44 2.57 8.72
C GLY A 28 15.25 3.40 9.22
N ARG A 29 14.18 3.53 8.43
CA ARG A 29 12.98 4.30 8.77
C ARG A 29 12.00 3.45 9.59
N GLN A 30 11.35 4.06 10.58
CA GLN A 30 10.27 3.40 11.33
C GLN A 30 8.99 3.31 10.49
N VAL A 31 8.51 2.09 10.29
CA VAL A 31 7.31 1.75 9.52
C VAL A 31 6.44 0.77 10.30
N PRO A 32 5.12 0.70 10.04
CA PRO A 32 4.28 -0.32 10.62
C PRO A 32 4.81 -1.72 10.25
N GLY A 33 4.87 -2.61 11.24
CA GLY A 33 5.36 -3.97 11.12
C GLY A 33 4.23 -4.98 11.24
N LYS A 34 4.37 -6.10 10.54
CA LYS A 34 3.53 -7.29 10.68
C LYS A 34 4.34 -8.45 11.26
N VAL A 35 3.68 -9.27 12.07
CA VAL A 35 4.29 -10.48 12.61
C VAL A 35 4.14 -11.60 11.58
N VAL A 36 5.26 -12.14 11.12
CA VAL A 36 5.33 -13.30 10.23
C VAL A 36 5.84 -14.49 11.05
N ILE A 37 5.05 -15.55 11.11
CA ILE A 37 5.41 -16.79 11.81
C ILE A 37 5.74 -17.84 10.75
N VAL A 38 7.02 -18.18 10.64
CA VAL A 38 7.50 -19.25 9.76
C VAL A 38 7.55 -20.54 10.58
N ARG A 39 6.78 -21.54 10.15
CA ARG A 39 6.79 -22.89 10.74
C ARG A 39 7.62 -23.82 9.85
N GLY A 40 8.48 -24.62 10.45
CA GLY A 40 9.21 -25.65 9.72
C GLY A 40 8.30 -26.82 9.33
N LEU A 41 8.77 -27.65 8.39
CA LEU A 41 8.04 -28.81 7.88
C LEU A 41 7.89 -29.93 8.92
N GLN A 42 8.78 -29.98 9.90
CA GLN A 42 8.79 -30.98 10.97
C GLN A 42 8.17 -30.40 12.25
N ILE A 43 7.36 -31.18 12.94
CA ILE A 43 6.67 -30.78 14.17
C ILE A 43 7.67 -30.39 15.28
N GLU A 44 8.86 -30.97 15.26
CA GLU A 44 9.93 -30.73 16.24
C GLU A 44 10.68 -29.40 15.99
N THR A 45 10.58 -28.82 14.80
CA THR A 45 11.29 -27.58 14.49
C THR A 45 10.59 -26.36 15.11
N PRO A 46 11.32 -25.53 15.89
CA PRO A 46 10.72 -24.35 16.51
C PRO A 46 10.27 -23.34 15.47
N SER A 47 9.10 -22.75 15.66
CA SER A 47 8.60 -21.68 14.79
C SER A 47 9.42 -20.40 14.95
N LEU A 48 9.86 -19.82 13.85
CA LEU A 48 10.53 -18.53 13.82
C LEU A 48 9.48 -17.42 13.73
N VAL A 49 9.57 -16.45 14.63
CA VAL A 49 8.68 -15.28 14.66
C VAL A 49 9.51 -14.06 14.30
N GLU A 50 9.22 -13.48 13.15
CA GLU A 50 9.91 -12.29 12.64
C GLU A 50 8.93 -11.13 12.50
N ILE A 51 9.42 -9.91 12.74
CA ILE A 51 8.67 -8.69 12.50
C ILE A 51 9.19 -8.09 11.20
N VAL A 52 8.31 -7.97 10.21
CA VAL A 52 8.65 -7.49 8.87
C VAL A 52 7.87 -6.21 8.58
N PRO A 53 8.42 -5.22 7.85
CA PRO A 53 7.67 -4.07 7.37
C PRO A 53 6.35 -4.47 6.68
N ASN A 54 5.29 -3.72 6.97
CA ASN A 54 3.96 -3.89 6.38
C ASN A 54 3.67 -2.73 5.42
N TYR A 55 4.32 -2.77 4.27
CA TYR A 55 4.04 -1.83 3.17
C TYR A 55 2.70 -2.11 2.51
N ALA A 56 1.98 -1.05 2.16
CA ALA A 56 0.80 -1.16 1.35
C ALA A 56 1.19 -1.58 -0.08
N LYS A 57 0.29 -2.30 -0.75
CA LYS A 57 0.48 -2.72 -2.14
C LYS A 57 -0.53 -2.02 -3.01
N CYS A 58 -0.11 -1.69 -4.23
CA CYS A 58 -0.99 -1.20 -5.26
C CYS A 58 -2.06 -2.24 -5.61
N ASN A 59 -3.33 -1.83 -5.71
CA ASN A 59 -4.42 -2.73 -6.08
C ASN A 59 -4.30 -3.24 -7.52
N SER A 60 -3.85 -2.40 -8.45
CA SER A 60 -3.70 -2.74 -9.87
C SER A 60 -2.46 -3.60 -10.16
N CYS A 61 -1.26 -3.12 -9.83
CA CYS A 61 0.01 -3.78 -10.22
C CYS A 61 0.63 -4.66 -9.12
N LYS A 62 0.10 -4.64 -7.90
CA LYS A 62 0.58 -5.40 -6.72
C LYS A 62 2.01 -5.08 -6.26
N MET A 63 2.64 -4.04 -6.82
CA MET A 63 3.90 -3.50 -6.34
C MET A 63 3.71 -2.77 -5.01
N PHE A 64 4.77 -2.68 -4.22
CA PHE A 64 4.73 -1.95 -2.95
C PHE A 64 4.67 -0.45 -3.21
N LEU A 65 3.77 0.23 -2.49
CA LEU A 65 3.61 1.68 -2.58
C LEU A 65 4.81 2.38 -1.92
N GLY A 66 5.28 3.45 -2.56
CA GLY A 66 6.29 4.33 -1.98
C GLY A 66 5.72 5.18 -0.85
N LYS A 67 6.58 5.83 -0.05
CA LYS A 67 6.15 6.69 1.07
C LYS A 67 5.08 7.70 0.67
N LYS A 68 5.30 8.44 -0.41
CA LYS A 68 4.38 9.49 -0.85
C LYS A 68 3.04 8.92 -1.33
N GLU A 69 3.07 7.73 -1.91
CA GLU A 69 1.88 7.02 -2.36
C GLU A 69 1.10 6.46 -1.17
N GLU A 70 1.78 5.95 -0.15
CA GLU A 70 1.15 5.54 1.12
C GLU A 70 0.52 6.72 1.87
N ASP A 71 1.21 7.86 1.94
CA ASP A 71 0.71 9.08 2.58
C ASP A 71 -0.54 9.64 1.85
N LEU A 72 -0.69 9.35 0.55
CA LEU A 72 -1.83 9.75 -0.30
C LEU A 72 -2.74 8.58 -0.67
N ALA A 73 -2.65 7.44 0.01
CA ALA A 73 -3.33 6.20 -0.41
C ALA A 73 -4.85 6.34 -0.44
N GLU A 74 -5.43 7.18 0.42
CA GLU A 74 -6.87 7.48 0.45
C GLU A 74 -7.34 8.25 -0.80
N VAL A 75 -6.47 9.08 -1.38
CA VAL A 75 -6.77 9.85 -2.60
C VAL A 75 -6.49 9.04 -3.86
N LEU A 76 -5.44 8.20 -3.81
CA LEU A 76 -5.03 7.36 -4.93
C LEU A 76 -5.76 6.01 -4.97
N ASP A 77 -6.77 5.78 -4.13
CA ASP A 77 -7.48 4.50 -4.01
C ASP A 77 -6.56 3.27 -3.82
N TYR A 78 -5.49 3.46 -3.03
CA TYR A 78 -4.41 2.48 -2.86
C TYR A 78 -3.80 2.00 -4.18
N ASN A 79 -3.73 2.88 -5.18
CA ASN A 79 -3.02 2.64 -6.44
C ASN A 79 -1.66 3.33 -6.46
N CYS A 80 -0.77 2.77 -7.27
CA CYS A 80 0.49 3.40 -7.63
C CYS A 80 0.22 4.64 -8.48
N ILE A 81 1.09 5.66 -8.47
CA ILE A 81 0.88 6.89 -9.25
C ILE A 81 0.68 6.57 -10.73
N GLU A 82 1.50 5.70 -11.30
CA GLU A 82 1.40 5.27 -12.71
C GLU A 82 0.04 4.61 -12.99
N CYS A 83 -0.43 3.77 -12.07
CA CYS A 83 -1.69 3.06 -12.17
C CYS A 83 -2.89 4.01 -12.10
N PHE A 84 -2.78 5.04 -11.27
CA PHE A 84 -3.79 6.06 -11.07
C PHE A 84 -3.87 7.02 -12.27
N GLU A 85 -2.73 7.38 -12.86
CA GLU A 85 -2.69 8.18 -14.10
C GLU A 85 -3.44 7.49 -15.25
N ILE A 86 -3.20 6.20 -15.45
CA ILE A 86 -3.89 5.40 -16.48
C ILE A 86 -5.41 5.41 -16.24
N GLN A 87 -5.87 5.27 -15.00
CA GLN A 87 -7.30 5.30 -14.67
C GLN A 87 -7.95 6.65 -15.01
N ILE A 88 -7.26 7.76 -14.73
CA ILE A 88 -7.76 9.11 -15.06
C ILE A 88 -7.83 9.30 -16.57
N GLU A 89 -6.80 8.87 -17.32
CA GLU A 89 -6.78 8.98 -18.77
C GLU A 89 -7.93 8.20 -19.43
N GLU A 90 -8.18 6.96 -18.97
CA GLU A 90 -9.29 6.14 -19.42
C GLU A 90 -10.65 6.79 -19.11
N GLU A 91 -10.83 7.32 -17.90
CA GLU A 91 -12.08 7.97 -17.50
C GLU A 91 -12.33 9.27 -18.30
N HIS A 92 -11.28 10.05 -18.54
CA HIS A 92 -11.39 11.28 -19.33
C HIS A 92 -11.73 10.99 -20.80
N SER A 93 -11.14 9.94 -21.38
CA SER A 93 -11.48 9.46 -22.72
C SER A 93 -12.95 9.04 -22.81
N ALA A 94 -13.44 8.24 -21.85
CA ALA A 94 -14.84 7.80 -21.80
C ALA A 94 -15.82 8.98 -21.66
N LYS A 95 -15.52 9.96 -20.80
CA LYS A 95 -16.36 11.15 -20.61
C LYS A 95 -16.35 12.10 -21.82
N SER A 96 -15.22 12.24 -22.51
CA SER A 96 -15.13 13.08 -23.72
C SER A 96 -16.03 12.58 -24.85
N THR A 97 -16.26 11.26 -24.92
CA THR A 97 -17.10 10.63 -25.95
C THR A 97 -18.60 10.92 -25.74
N LEU A 98 -19.01 11.29 -24.51
CA LEU A 98 -20.40 11.59 -24.17
C LEU A 98 -20.77 13.07 -24.36
N VAL A 99 -19.80 13.94 -24.65
CA VAL A 99 -20.07 15.33 -25.02
C VAL A 99 -20.22 15.40 -26.55
N SER A 100 -21.39 14.95 -27.03
CA SER A 100 -21.77 15.18 -28.42
C SER A 100 -21.81 16.71 -28.68
N PRO A 101 -21.27 17.22 -29.81
CA PRO A 101 -21.44 18.62 -30.13
C PRO A 101 -22.94 18.87 -30.33
N ILE A 102 -23.51 19.76 -29.52
CA ILE A 102 -24.85 20.31 -29.75
C ILE A 102 -24.86 20.86 -31.17
N SER A 103 -25.51 20.17 -32.08
CA SER A 103 -25.74 20.67 -33.44
C SER A 103 -26.72 21.83 -33.32
N VAL A 104 -26.20 23.05 -33.26
CA VAL A 104 -27.01 24.26 -33.36
C VAL A 104 -27.54 24.32 -34.80
N SER A 105 -28.75 23.82 -35.02
CA SER A 105 -29.44 23.97 -36.29
C SER A 105 -29.65 25.47 -36.53
N LYS A 106 -28.94 26.03 -37.52
CA LYS A 106 -29.15 27.41 -37.98
C LYS A 106 -30.58 27.52 -38.53
N SER A 107 -31.52 28.00 -37.71
CA SER A 107 -32.86 28.35 -38.19
C SER A 107 -32.75 29.51 -39.17
N ARG A 108 -32.98 29.23 -40.46
CA ARG A 108 -33.09 30.24 -41.53
C ARG A 108 -34.20 31.24 -41.17
N TRP A 109 -33.84 32.45 -40.79
CA TRP A 109 -34.76 33.59 -40.77
C TRP A 109 -35.19 33.91 -42.20
N ARG A 110 -36.43 33.54 -42.56
CA ARG A 110 -37.15 34.14 -43.70
C ARG A 110 -37.61 35.53 -43.28
N LYS A 111 -37.01 36.58 -43.85
CA LYS A 111 -37.63 37.91 -43.85
C LYS A 111 -38.65 37.98 -45.00
N LYS A 112 -39.83 38.46 -44.64
CA LYS A 112 -41.03 38.61 -45.46
C LYS A 112 -40.98 39.91 -46.26
#